data_AF-A0A5K1CD00-F1
#
_entry.id   AF-A0A5K1CD00-F1
#
_cell.length_a   1.000
_cell.length_b   1.000
_cell.length_c   1.000
_cell.angle_alpha   90.00
_cell.angle_beta   90.00
_cell.angle_gamma   90.00
#
_symmetry.space_group_name_H-M   'P 1'
#
loop_
_entity.id
_entity.type
_entity.pdbx_description
1 polymer ?
#
loop_
_entity_poly.entity_id
_entity_poly.type
_entity_poly.pdbx_seq_one_letter_code
_entity_poly.pdbx_strand_id
1 'polypeptide(L)' 'GRGGWSSLRREECRAKGGAPGFKVAILGAAGGIGQPLSLLLKMNPLVSLLHLYDVVNSPGVTADVSHMDTSAV' A
#
# COMPACT_ATOMS: atom_id res chain seq x y z
N GLY A 1 -15.93 9.89 -28.15
CA GLY A 1 -15.17 10.88 -27.38
C GLY A 1 -15.68 10.93 -25.95
N ARG A 2 -14.74 10.96 -24.99
CA ARG A 2 -14.86 11.11 -23.52
C ARG A 2 -15.37 9.89 -22.73
N GLY A 3 -14.44 9.33 -21.94
CA GLY A 3 -14.46 8.02 -21.32
C GLY A 3 -15.26 7.90 -20.02
N GLY A 4 -15.81 6.71 -19.81
CA GLY A 4 -16.65 6.34 -18.67
C GLY A 4 -15.87 5.73 -17.52
N TRP A 5 -15.16 6.56 -16.75
CA TRP A 5 -14.53 6.17 -15.48
C TRP A 5 -15.15 6.87 -14.25
N SER A 6 -16.30 7.54 -14.39
CA SER A 6 -16.88 8.39 -13.36
C SER A 6 -17.78 7.68 -12.33
N SER A 7 -17.81 6.35 -12.25
CA SER A 7 -18.70 5.64 -11.31
C SER A 7 -18.08 4.45 -10.59
N LEU A 8 -16.80 4.52 -10.22
CA LEU A 8 -16.35 3.84 -9.01
C LEU A 8 -16.79 4.74 -7.84
N ARG A 9 -18.03 4.54 -7.38
CA ARG A 9 -18.48 5.16 -6.12
C ARG A 9 -17.45 4.83 -5.05
N ARG A 10 -17.03 5.83 -4.29
CA ARG A 10 -16.22 5.69 -3.07
C ARG A 10 -17.04 4.97 -1.99
N GLU A 11 -17.55 3.78 -2.28
CA GLU A 11 -18.18 2.91 -1.30
C GLU A 11 -17.03 2.31 -0.48
N GLU A 12 -16.67 3.04 0.57
CA GLU A 12 -16.31 2.49 1.88
C GLU A 12 -15.34 1.29 1.88
N CYS A 13 -14.19 1.36 1.18
CA CYS A 13 -12.99 0.62 1.61
C CYS A 13 -12.42 1.21 2.91
N ARG A 14 -13.30 1.60 3.84
CA ARG A 14 -12.94 2.20 5.11
C ARG A 14 -12.66 1.08 6.09
N ALA A 15 -11.40 0.98 6.49
CA ALA A 15 -11.03 0.26 7.68
C ALA A 15 -11.94 0.67 8.85
N LYS A 16 -12.75 -0.24 9.41
CA LYS A 16 -13.44 0.01 10.68
C LYS A 16 -12.37 0.30 11.75
N GLY A 17 -12.10 1.57 12.02
CA GLY A 17 -11.15 2.05 13.04
C GLY A 17 -9.80 2.60 12.57
N GLY A 18 -9.56 2.86 11.27
CA GLY A 18 -8.27 3.37 10.77
C GLY A 18 -8.37 4.72 10.03
N ALA A 19 -7.23 5.41 9.90
CA ALA A 19 -7.07 6.64 9.13
C ALA A 19 -7.67 6.53 7.71
N PRO A 20 -8.23 7.62 7.13
CA PRO A 20 -8.83 7.58 5.80
C PRO A 20 -7.80 7.10 4.76
N GLY A 21 -8.15 6.06 3.99
CA GLY A 21 -7.30 5.49 2.94
C GLY A 21 -7.53 3.99 2.72
N PHE A 22 -6.91 3.48 1.66
CA PHE A 22 -6.93 2.07 1.28
C PHE A 22 -5.95 1.26 2.14
N LYS A 23 -6.39 0.07 2.53
CA LYS A 23 -5.55 -0.98 3.08
C LYS A 23 -5.05 -1.86 1.95
N VAL A 24 -3.74 -2.02 1.83
CA VAL A 24 -3.10 -2.78 0.76
C VAL A 24 -2.22 -3.86 1.35
N ALA A 25 -2.15 -5.02 0.68
CA ALA A 25 -1.24 -6.10 1.01
C ALA A 25 -0.46 -6.51 -0.24
N ILE A 26 0.85 -6.70 -0.11
CA ILE A 26 1.74 -7.16 -1.19
C ILE A 26 2.25 -8.54 -0.80
N LEU A 27 2.01 -9.53 -1.67
CA LEU A 27 2.60 -10.87 -1.58
C LEU A 27 3.81 -10.93 -2.52
N GLY A 28 5.00 -11.17 -1.99
CA GLY A 28 6.27 -11.10 -2.73
C GLY A 28 6.99 -9.75 -2.59
N ALA A 29 6.86 -9.09 -1.44
CA ALA A 29 7.38 -7.74 -1.21
C ALA A 29 8.92 -7.64 -1.25
N ALA A 30 9.65 -8.74 -0.99
CA ALA A 30 11.10 -8.77 -1.06
C ALA A 30 11.65 -9.15 -2.45
N GLY A 31 10.78 -9.48 -3.42
CA GLY A 31 11.17 -9.70 -4.80
C GLY A 31 11.61 -8.41 -5.52
N GLY A 32 12.28 -8.56 -6.67
CA GLY A 32 12.84 -7.40 -7.42
C GLY A 32 11.80 -6.37 -7.89
N ILE A 33 10.53 -6.78 -8.04
CA ILE A 33 9.40 -5.87 -8.33
C ILE A 33 8.69 -5.45 -7.04
N GLY A 34 8.59 -6.36 -6.07
CA GLY A 34 7.91 -6.12 -4.80
C GLY A 34 8.53 -4.97 -4.01
N GLN A 35 9.86 -4.87 -3.99
CA GLN A 35 10.57 -3.80 -3.28
C GLN A 35 10.23 -2.40 -3.82
N PRO A 36 10.44 -2.08 -5.12
CA PRO A 36 10.08 -0.77 -5.64
C PRO A 36 8.57 -0.50 -5.60
N LEU A 37 7.73 -1.54 -5.73
CA LEU A 37 6.28 -1.39 -5.63
C LEU A 37 5.84 -1.04 -4.19
N SER A 38 6.47 -1.66 -3.18
CA SER A 38 6.23 -1.36 -1.77
C SER A 38 6.60 0.09 -1.44
N LEU A 39 7.72 0.57 -1.98
CA LEU A 39 8.16 1.96 -1.85
C LEU A 39 7.17 2.95 -2.45
N LEU A 40 6.72 2.70 -3.69
CA LEU A 40 5.74 3.54 -4.38
C LEU A 40 4.39 3.60 -3.64
N LEU A 41 3.93 2.47 -3.10
CA LEU A 41 2.68 2.42 -2.35
C LEU A 41 2.80 3.10 -0.97
N LYS A 42 3.95 3.01 -0.31
CA LYS A 42 4.22 3.74 0.95
C LYS A 42 4.13 5.26 0.77
N MET A 43 4.52 5.79 -0.39
CA MET A 43 4.43 7.21 -0.72
C MET A 43 3.04 7.66 -1.22
N ASN A 44 2.13 6.72 -1.47
CA ASN A 44 0.82 7.06 -2.03
C ASN A 44 -0.12 7.56 -0.92
N PRO A 45 -0.61 8.82 -0.97
CA PRO A 45 -1.47 9.39 0.07
C PRO A 45 -2.83 8.72 0.17
N LEU A 46 -3.21 7.90 -0.83
CA LEU A 46 -4.43 7.09 -0.79
C LEU A 46 -4.26 5.82 0.02
N VAL A 47 -3.04 5.39 0.33
CA VAL A 47 -2.77 4.19 1.14
C VAL A 47 -2.61 4.62 2.59
N SER A 48 -3.41 4.03 3.47
CA SER A 48 -3.31 4.27 4.92
C SER A 48 -2.63 3.12 5.65
N LEU A 49 -2.64 1.92 5.08
CA LEU A 49 -2.03 0.74 5.70
C LEU A 49 -1.43 -0.15 4.63
N LEU A 50 -0.16 -0.52 4.79
CA LEU A 50 0.56 -1.38 3.86
C LEU A 50 1.10 -2.63 4.57
N HIS A 51 0.55 -3.80 4.26
CA HIS A 51 1.08 -5.09 4.72
C HIS A 51 2.04 -5.68 3.68
N LEU A 52 3.24 -6.03 4.11
CA LEU A 52 4.26 -6.66 3.26
C LEU A 52 4.43 -8.12 3.68
N TYR A 53 4.28 -9.02 2.72
CA TYR A 53 4.48 -10.45 2.92
C TYR A 53 5.47 -10.98 1.91
N ASP A 54 6.34 -11.88 2.35
CA ASP A 54 7.21 -12.66 1.47
C ASP A 54 7.51 -14.01 2.13
N VAL A 55 7.90 -15.01 1.32
CA VAL A 55 8.33 -16.32 1.80
C VAL A 55 9.67 -16.20 2.55
N VAL A 56 10.54 -15.27 2.13
CA VAL A 56 11.87 -15.02 2.70
C VAL A 56 12.21 -13.53 2.66
N ASN A 57 13.02 -13.06 3.61
CA ASN A 57 13.57 -11.68 3.67
C ASN A 57 12.56 -10.52 3.81
N SER A 58 11.28 -10.80 4.11
CA SER A 58 10.27 -9.76 4.42
C SER A 58 10.67 -8.77 5.53
N PRO A 59 11.37 -9.15 6.62
CA PRO A 59 11.72 -8.21 7.70
C PRO A 59 12.60 -7.04 7.27
N GLY A 60 13.59 -7.27 6.39
CA GLY A 60 14.52 -6.22 5.95
C GLY A 60 13.81 -5.12 5.15
N VAL A 61 13.00 -5.54 4.16
CA VAL A 61 12.23 -4.61 3.33
C VAL A 61 11.15 -3.89 4.13
N THR A 62 10.52 -4.57 5.09
CA THR A 62 9.52 -3.95 5.97
C THR A 62 10.17 -2.91 6.88
N ALA A 63 11.36 -3.19 7.42
CA ALA A 63 12.11 -2.22 8.23
C ALA A 63 12.44 -0.95 7.42
N ASP A 64 13.00 -1.11 6.22
CA ASP A 64 13.35 0.02 5.35
C ASP A 64 12.13 0.89 5.00
N VAL A 65 11.01 0.25 4.65
CA VAL A 65 9.76 0.94 4.31
C VAL A 65 9.10 1.57 5.54
N SER A 66 9.23 0.95 6.72
CA SER A 66 8.62 1.45 7.96
C SER A 66 9.28 2.73 8.49
N HIS A 67 10.56 2.96 8.19
CA HIS A 67 11.32 4.12 8.66
C HIS A 67 11.13 5.37 7.78
N MET A 68 10.30 5.30 6.74
CA MET A 68 9.98 6.44 5.90
C MET A 68 8.86 7.28 6.51
N ASP A 69 9.07 8.61 6.52
CA ASP A 69 8.09 9.60 7.00
C ASP A 69 6.91 9.75 6.01
N THR A 70 6.03 8.76 5.96
CA THR A 70 4.78 8.82 5.18
C THR A 70 3.57 8.47 6.02
N SER A 71 2.38 8.86 5.54
CA SER A 71 1.11 8.67 6.25
C SER A 71 0.65 7.20 6.34
N ALA A 72 1.20 6.33 5.50
CA ALA A 72 0.84 4.91 5.47
C ALA A 72 1.58 4.17 6.58
N VAL A 73 0.87 3.42 7.42
CA VAL A 73 1.46 2.61 8.50
C VAL A 73 1.64 1.15 8.12
#